data_AF-A0A2V6HIS4-F1
#
_entry.id   AF-A0A2V6HIS4-F1
#
_cell.length_a   1.000
_cell.length_b   1.000
_cell.length_c   1.000
_cell.angle_alpha   90.00
_cell.angle_beta   90.00
_cell.angle_gamma   90.00
#
_symmetry.space_group_name_H-M   'P 1'
#
loop_
_entity.id
_entity.type
_entity.pdbx_description
1 polymer ?
#
loop_
_entity_poly.entity_id
_entity_poly.type
_entity_poly.pdbx_seq_one_letter_code
_entity_poly.pdbx_strand_id
1 'polypeptide(L)'
;MIRAIVFIIAFSLCVNTLWAKDERSIKKLRDALVALAPDVDPGEAELLSVTAHTASRDCAREYGLVWTPIFQNLLIHMGKRQRGYCGHYTR
;
A
#
# COMPACT_ATOMS: atom_id res chain seq x y z
N MET A 1 4.49 -17.08 29.81
CA MET A 1 3.48 -17.62 28.87
C MET A 1 2.36 -16.62 28.55
N ILE A 2 1.68 -16.03 29.56
CA ILE A 2 0.60 -15.04 29.36
C ILE A 2 1.04 -13.85 28.48
N ARG A 3 2.23 -13.27 28.72
CA ARG A 3 2.77 -12.17 27.91
C ARG A 3 2.91 -12.54 26.42
N ALA A 4 3.40 -13.74 26.11
CA ALA A 4 3.54 -14.21 24.73
C ALA A 4 2.19 -14.42 24.04
N ILE A 5 1.21 -14.98 24.76
CA ILE A 5 -0.16 -15.16 24.26
C ILE A 5 -0.80 -13.81 23.92
N VAL A 6 -0.65 -12.82 24.80
CA VAL A 6 -1.15 -11.45 24.55
C VAL A 6 -0.52 -10.85 23.29
N PHE A 7 0.80 -11.01 23.09
CA PHE A 7 1.47 -10.53 21.88
C PHE A 7 0.98 -11.22 20.60
N ILE A 8 0.76 -12.54 20.63
CA ILE A 8 0.24 -13.28 19.47
C ILE A 8 -1.17 -12.79 19.11
N ILE A 9 -2.05 -12.64 20.10
CA ILE A 9 -3.41 -12.15 19.88
C ILE A 9 -3.39 -10.73 19.30
N ALA A 10 -2.61 -9.82 19.90
CA ALA A 10 -2.48 -8.45 19.43
C ALA A 10 -1.93 -8.38 18.00
N PHE A 11 -0.90 -9.16 17.68
CA PHE A 11 -0.32 -9.20 16.34
C PHE A 11 -1.32 -9.73 15.30
N SER A 12 -2.05 -10.80 15.64
CA SER A 12 -3.08 -11.37 14.75
C SER A 12 -4.20 -10.36 14.47
N LEU A 13 -4.66 -9.61 15.47
CA LEU A 13 -5.64 -8.53 15.27
C LEU A 13 -5.09 -7.42 14.35
N CYS A 14 -3.84 -7.01 14.55
CA CYS A 14 -3.18 -6.02 13.69
C CYS A 14 -3.10 -6.49 12.23
N VAL A 15 -2.72 -7.74 11.97
CA VAL A 15 -2.63 -8.26 10.58
C VAL A 15 -4.01 -8.29 9.91
N ASN A 16 -5.04 -8.73 10.63
CA ASN A 16 -6.42 -8.75 10.10
C ASN A 16 -6.93 -7.34 9.75
N THR A 17 -6.68 -6.36 10.62
CA THR A 17 -7.10 -4.98 10.35
C THR A 17 -6.38 -4.35 9.16
N LEU A 18 -5.10 -4.69 8.94
CA LEU A 18 -4.36 -4.25 7.77
C LEU A 18 -4.95 -4.84 6.47
N TRP A 19 -5.25 -6.14 6.48
CA TRP A 19 -5.85 -6.81 5.31
C TRP A 19 -7.25 -6.27 4.98
N ALA A 20 -8.09 -6.09 6.00
CA ALA A 20 -9.43 -5.54 5.83
C ALA A 20 -9.41 -4.10 5.28
N LYS A 21 -8.36 -3.32 5.60
CA LYS A 21 -8.17 -1.98 5.05
C LYS A 21 -7.82 -2.04 3.55
N ASP A 22 -6.96 -2.97 3.14
CA ASP A 22 -6.60 -3.15 1.74
C ASP A 22 -7.81 -3.59 0.90
N GLU A 23 -8.58 -4.58 1.38
CA GLU A 23 -9.79 -5.05 0.70
C GLU A 23 -10.82 -3.92 0.53
N ARG A 24 -11.02 -3.11 1.57
CA ARG A 24 -11.89 -1.93 1.50
C ARG A 24 -11.40 -0.92 0.45
N SER A 25 -10.10 -0.67 0.38
CA SER A 25 -9.51 0.29 -0.56
C SER A 25 -9.63 -0.19 -2.02
N ILE A 26 -9.33 -1.47 -2.26
CA ILE A 26 -9.49 -2.14 -3.55
C ILE A 26 -10.94 -2.04 -4.01
N LYS A 27 -11.89 -2.43 -3.15
CA LYS A 27 -13.32 -2.36 -3.45
C LYS A 27 -13.78 -0.94 -3.80
N LYS A 28 -13.32 0.06 -3.02
CA LYS A 28 -13.66 1.46 -3.26
C LYS A 28 -13.18 1.95 -4.63
N LEU A 29 -11.96 1.55 -5.04
CA LEU A 29 -11.43 1.91 -6.36
C LEU A 29 -12.23 1.23 -7.47
N ARG A 30 -12.54 -0.07 -7.33
CA ARG A 30 -13.38 -0.78 -8.30
C ARG A 30 -14.73 -0.07 -8.46
N ASP A 31 -15.41 0.20 -7.35
CA ASP A 31 -16.74 0.82 -7.38
C ASP A 31 -16.68 2.21 -8.04
N ALA A 32 -15.59 2.96 -7.84
CA ALA A 32 -15.36 4.24 -8.52
C ALA A 32 -15.11 4.08 -10.03
N LEU A 33 -14.40 3.03 -10.46
CA LEU A 33 -14.16 2.74 -11.88
C LEU A 33 -15.44 2.32 -12.59
N VAL A 34 -16.23 1.45 -11.99
CA VAL A 34 -17.54 1.03 -12.53
C VAL A 34 -18.49 2.22 -12.64
N ALA A 35 -18.41 3.18 -11.71
CA ALA A 35 -19.24 4.39 -11.76
C ALA A 35 -18.81 5.40 -12.84
N LEU A 36 -17.68 5.20 -13.52
CA LEU A 36 -17.16 6.13 -14.52
C LEU A 36 -18.04 6.16 -15.78
N ALA A 37 -18.50 4.99 -16.23
CA ALA A 37 -19.40 4.85 -17.38
C ALA A 37 -20.12 3.49 -17.35
N PRO A 38 -21.34 3.37 -17.93
CA PRO A 38 -22.16 2.17 -17.86
C PRO A 38 -21.62 0.96 -18.65
N ASP A 39 -20.67 1.20 -19.56
CA ASP A 39 -20.01 0.19 -20.39
C ASP A 39 -18.73 -0.38 -19.75
N VAL A 40 -18.31 0.13 -18.60
CA VAL A 40 -17.14 -0.39 -17.88
C VAL A 40 -17.42 -1.79 -17.35
N ASP A 41 -16.59 -2.76 -17.73
CA ASP A 41 -16.68 -4.13 -17.22
C ASP A 41 -16.28 -4.19 -15.72
N PRO A 42 -17.16 -4.68 -14.83
CA PRO A 42 -16.86 -4.78 -13.41
C PRO A 42 -15.70 -5.72 -13.08
N GLY A 43 -15.46 -6.74 -13.91
CA GLY A 43 -14.35 -7.68 -13.75
C GLY A 43 -13.00 -7.04 -14.05
N GLU A 44 -12.89 -6.28 -15.15
CA GLU A 44 -11.71 -5.51 -15.48
C GLU A 44 -11.42 -4.43 -14.42
N ALA A 45 -12.47 -3.76 -13.92
CA ALA A 45 -12.34 -2.78 -12.83
C ALA A 45 -11.80 -3.40 -11.54
N GLU A 46 -12.22 -4.63 -11.21
CA GLU A 46 -11.70 -5.37 -10.05
C GLU A 46 -10.24 -5.75 -10.26
N LEU A 47 -9.90 -6.33 -11.41
CA LEU A 47 -8.54 -6.72 -11.76
C LEU A 47 -7.58 -5.53 -11.68
N LEU A 48 -7.95 -4.40 -12.31
CA LEU A 48 -7.18 -3.17 -12.26
C LEU A 48 -7.01 -2.68 -10.83
N SER A 49 -8.07 -2.72 -10.02
CA SER A 49 -8.02 -2.27 -8.63
C SER A 49 -7.08 -3.10 -7.77
N VAL A 50 -7.10 -4.43 -7.92
CA VAL A 50 -6.17 -5.34 -7.24
C VAL A 50 -4.74 -5.10 -7.70
N THR A 51 -4.52 -5.00 -9.02
CA THR A 51 -3.19 -4.79 -9.60
C THR A 51 -2.60 -3.45 -9.16
N ALA A 52 -3.36 -2.36 -9.21
CA ALA A 52 -2.90 -1.03 -8.81
C ALA A 52 -2.44 -0.99 -7.34
N HIS A 53 -3.22 -1.58 -6.43
CA HIS A 53 -2.86 -1.63 -5.02
C HIS A 53 -1.66 -2.54 -4.76
N THR A 54 -1.62 -3.72 -5.37
CA THR A 54 -0.53 -4.68 -5.18
C THR A 54 0.79 -4.13 -5.74
N ALA A 55 0.79 -3.64 -6.97
CA ALA A 55 1.96 -3.05 -7.60
C ALA A 55 2.49 -1.85 -6.81
N SER A 56 1.61 -0.97 -6.33
CA SER A 56 2.02 0.18 -5.50
C SER A 56 2.72 -0.25 -4.21
N ARG A 57 2.27 -1.33 -3.58
CA ARG A 57 2.90 -1.88 -2.36
C ARG A 57 4.23 -2.56 -2.66
N ASP A 58 4.32 -3.28 -3.76
CA ASP A 58 5.57 -3.89 -4.21
C ASP A 58 6.61 -2.82 -4.51
N CYS A 59 6.24 -1.76 -5.23
CA CYS A 59 7.10 -0.60 -5.44
C CYS A 59 7.49 0.05 -4.10
N ALA A 60 6.55 0.28 -3.19
CA ALA A 60 6.88 0.88 -1.89
C ALA A 60 7.90 0.05 -1.11
N ARG A 61 7.80 -1.28 -1.17
CA ARG A 61 8.74 -2.22 -0.55
C ARG A 61 10.10 -2.21 -1.25
N GLU A 62 10.12 -2.29 -2.58
CA GLU A 62 11.35 -2.30 -3.38
C GLU A 62 12.15 -1.00 -3.23
N TYR A 63 11.47 0.14 -3.27
CA TYR A 63 12.08 1.45 -3.06
C TYR A 63 12.33 1.76 -1.59
N GLY A 64 11.81 0.94 -0.68
CA GLY A 64 11.91 1.13 0.76
C GLY A 64 11.36 2.50 1.20
N LEU A 65 10.20 2.87 0.68
CA LEU A 65 9.51 4.12 1.01
C LEU A 65 9.22 4.19 2.50
N VAL A 66 9.44 5.37 3.09
CA VAL A 66 9.04 5.66 4.46
C VAL A 66 7.73 6.45 4.49
N TRP A 67 7.21 6.63 5.71
CA TRP A 67 5.87 7.15 5.99
C TRP A 67 5.48 8.40 5.20
N THR A 68 6.34 9.41 5.20
CA THR A 68 6.05 10.65 4.47
C THR A 68 7.21 11.00 3.54
N PRO A 69 6.93 11.68 2.43
CA PRO A 69 7.94 12.22 1.52
C PRO A 69 9.01 13.06 2.25
N ILE A 70 8.63 13.81 3.28
CA ILE A 70 9.54 14.67 4.03
C ILE A 70 10.57 13.83 4.78
N PHE A 71 10.14 12.76 5.46
CA PHE A 71 11.07 11.86 6.16
C PHE A 71 12.01 11.14 5.18
N GLN A 72 11.53 10.76 4.00
CA GLN A 72 12.37 10.15 2.97
C GLN A 72 13.52 11.09 2.59
N ASN A 73 13.21 12.35 2.29
CA ASN A 73 14.22 13.36 1.92
C ASN A 73 15.18 13.67 3.07
N LEU A 74 14.68 13.77 4.30
CA LEU A 74 15.52 13.98 5.49
C LEU A 74 16.55 12.85 5.66
N LEU A 75 16.11 11.59 5.54
CA LEU A 75 17.00 10.43 5.67
C LEU A 75 18.06 10.37 4.57
N ILE A 76 17.70 10.76 3.34
CA ILE A 76 18.64 10.88 2.24
C ILE A 76 19.67 12.00 2.53
N HIS A 77 19.20 13.17 2.96
CA HIS A 77 20.08 14.30 3.26
C HIS A 77 21.08 14.01 4.39
N MET A 78 20.67 13.23 5.39
CA MET A 78 21.57 12.76 6.47
C MET A 78 22.49 11.59 6.05
N GLY A 79 22.45 11.15 4.79
CA GLY A 79 23.22 10.01 4.30
C GLY A 79 22.79 8.65 4.89
N LYS A 80 21.59 8.57 5.49
CA LYS A 80 21.03 7.34 6.08
C LYS A 80 20.27 6.48 5.07
N ARG A 81 20.04 6.98 3.85
CA ARG A 81 19.45 6.23 2.73
C ARG A 81 20.00 6.68 1.37
N GLN A 82 20.00 5.74 0.44
CA GLN A 82 20.54 5.90 -0.93
C GLN A 82 19.46 6.12 -2.01
N ARG A 83 18.21 5.70 -1.79
CA ARG A 83 17.14 5.63 -2.82
C ARG A 83 15.82 6.27 -2.37
N GLY A 84 14.99 6.70 -3.33
CA GLY A 84 13.61 7.15 -3.11
C GLY A 84 13.38 8.66 -3.19
N TYR A 85 13.94 9.36 -4.18
CA TYR A 85 13.52 10.74 -4.43
C TYR A 85 12.04 10.77 -4.85
N CYS A 86 11.31 11.79 -4.40
CA CYS A 86 10.04 12.18 -5.03
C CYS A 86 10.20 12.55 -6.53
N GLY A 87 11.43 12.69 -7.02
CA GLY A 87 11.77 12.91 -8.43
C GLY A 87 12.72 11.86 -9.01
N HIS A 88 12.78 10.63 -8.47
CA HIS A 88 13.47 9.54 -9.15
C HIS A 88 12.60 9.04 -10.30
N TYR A 89 12.60 9.77 -11.41
CA TYR A 89 12.03 9.29 -12.67
C TYR A 89 13.03 8.28 -13.25
N THR A 90 12.76 6.99 -13.08
CA THR A 90 13.44 5.97 -13.86
C THR A 90 13.19 6.27 -15.34
N ARG A 91 14.26 6.35 -16.15
CA ARG A 91 14.14 6.40 -17.61
C ARG A 91 13.61 5.08 -18.15
#